data_AF-A0A4D6Y8A8-F1
#
_entry.id   AF-A0A4D6Y8A8-F1
#
_cell.length_a   1.000
_cell.length_b   1.000
_cell.length_c   1.000
_cell.angle_alpha   90.00
_cell.angle_beta   90.00
_cell.angle_gamma   90.00
#
_symmetry.space_group_name_H-M   'P 1'
#
loop_
_entity.id
_entity.type
_entity.pdbx_description
1 polymer ?
#
loop_
_entity_poly.entity_id
_entity_poly.type
_entity_poly.pdbx_seq_one_letter_code
_entity_poly.pdbx_strand_id
1 'polypeptide(L)' 'MKRIAFVFSHVPHGNSFGREGLDAIFGISSLIKKINLFFIGDGVFQ' A
#
# COMPACT_ATOMS: atom_id res chain seq x y z
N MET A 1 -6.41 -15.52 -12.73
CA MET A 1 -6.21 -14.06 -12.58
C MET A 1 -5.38 -13.81 -11.33
N LYS A 2 -4.29 -13.03 -11.40
CA LYS A 2 -3.42 -12.75 -10.23
C LYS A 2 -4.08 -11.72 -9.31
N ARG A 3 -3.87 -11.86 -7.99
CA ARG A 3 -4.29 -10.91 -6.94
C ARG A 3 -3.04 -10.37 -6.28
N ILE A 4 -3.01 -9.09 -5.95
CA ILE A 4 -1.90 -8.45 -5.25
C ILE A 4 -2.39 -7.95 -3.90
N ALA A 5 -1.55 -8.14 -2.87
CA ALA A 5 -1.76 -7.58 -1.55
C ALA A 5 -0.66 -6.55 -1.25
N PHE A 6 -1.06 -5.37 -0.79
CA PHE A 6 -0.15 -4.37 -0.22
C PHE A 6 -0.32 -4.36 1.30
N VAL A 7 0.80 -4.35 2.02
CA VAL A 7 0.82 -4.34 3.49
C VAL A 7 1.54 -3.09 3.95
N PHE A 8 0.83 -2.20 4.64
CA PHE A 8 1.40 -1.04 5.31
C PHE A 8 1.58 -1.38 6.79
N SER A 9 2.81 -1.24 7.27
CA SER A 9 3.20 -1.57 8.65
C SER A 9 4.05 -0.51 9.34
N HIS A 10 4.23 0.65 8.70
CA HIS A 10 5.06 1.75 9.21
C HIS A 10 4.21 3.00 9.41
N VAL A 11 4.56 3.80 10.41
CA VAL A 11 3.92 5.10 10.66
C VAL A 11 4.13 6.05 9.47
N PRO A 12 3.14 6.88 9.09
CA PRO A 12 3.35 7.92 8.10
C PRO A 12 4.32 8.99 8.61
N HIS A 13 4.93 9.73 7.67
CA HIS A 13 5.82 10.88 7.92
C HIS A 13 7.16 10.60 8.62
N GLY A 14 7.37 9.43 9.23
CA GLY A 14 8.67 9.00 9.76
C GLY A 14 9.63 8.48 8.68
N ASN A 15 9.07 7.98 7.57
CA ASN A 15 9.78 7.62 6.34
C ASN A 15 8.84 7.78 5.14
N SER A 16 9.36 7.54 3.93
CA SER A 16 8.60 7.68 2.69
C SER A 16 7.80 6.44 2.28
N PHE A 17 7.91 5.31 3.00
CA PHE A 17 7.32 4.03 2.56
C PHE A 17 5.82 4.08 2.38
N GLY A 18 5.13 4.84 3.23
CA GLY A 18 3.68 5.00 3.09
C GLY A 18 3.30 5.69 1.78
N ARG A 19 3.89 6.87 1.54
CA ARG A 19 3.66 7.64 0.31
C ARG A 19 4.05 6.86 -0.93
N GLU A 20 5.27 6.31 -0.97
CA GLU A 20 5.77 5.56 -2.12
C GLU A 20 4.93 4.30 -2.40
N GLY A 21 4.46 3.63 -1.34
CA GLY A 21 3.55 2.49 -1.46
C GLY A 21 2.21 2.87 -2.07
N LEU A 22 1.63 4.01 -1.68
CA LEU A 22 0.39 4.53 -2.29
C LEU A 22 0.59 4.89 -3.76
N ASP A 23 1.71 5.53 -4.11
CA ASP A 23 2.06 5.85 -5.50
C ASP A 23 2.17 4.57 -6.36
N ALA A 24 2.81 3.52 -5.83
CA ALA A 24 2.89 2.22 -6.49
C ALA A 24 1.51 1.58 -6.69
N ILE A 25 0.62 1.67 -5.70
CA ILE A 25 -0.76 1.17 -5.81
C ILE A 25 -1.50 1.89 -6.93
N PHE A 26 -1.42 3.22 -7.00
CA PHE A 26 -2.07 3.97 -8.08
C PHE A 26 -1.53 3.57 -9.46
N GLY A 27 -0.21 3.47 -9.61
CA GLY A 27 0.41 3.01 -10.86
C GLY A 27 -0.05 1.61 -11.28
N ILE A 28 -0.06 0.67 -10.35
CA ILE A 28 -0.42 -0.73 -10.62
C ILE A 28 -1.94 -0.90 -10.79
N SER A 29 -2.78 -0.06 -10.15
CA SER A 29 -4.25 -0.13 -10.24
C SER A 29 -4.78 0.07 -11.66
N SER A 30 -4.00 0.73 -12.52
CA SER A 30 -4.29 0.84 -13.95
C SER A 30 -4.31 -0.53 -14.63
N LEU A 31 -3.35 -1.40 -14.28
CA LEU A 31 -3.11 -2.71 -14.88
C LEU A 31 -3.84 -3.85 -14.15
N ILE A 32 -3.94 -3.79 -12.82
CA ILE A 32 -4.44 -4.88 -11.97
C ILE A 32 -5.60 -4.38 -11.13
N LYS A 33 -6.78 -4.97 -11.34
CA LYS A 33 -8.02 -4.57 -10.64
C LYS A 33 -8.28 -5.34 -9.34
N LYS A 34 -7.53 -6.42 -9.08
CA LYS A 34 -7.66 -7.24 -7.86
C LYS A 34 -6.54 -6.92 -6.87
N ILE A 35 -6.64 -5.75 -6.24
CA ILE A 35 -5.71 -5.26 -5.23
C ILE A 35 -6.40 -5.31 -3.87
N ASN A 36 -5.72 -5.87 -2.87
CA ASN A 36 -6.13 -5.82 -1.47
C ASN A 36 -5.12 -4.95 -0.71
N LEU A 37 -5.61 -4.05 0.16
CA LEU A 37 -4.76 -3.28 1.07
C LEU A 37 -4.94 -3.83 2.49
N PHE A 38 -3.84 -3.97 3.21
CA PHE A 38 -3.82 -4.34 4.63
C PHE A 38 -3.00 -3.31 5.39
N PHE A 39 -3.58 -2.80 6.48
CA PHE A 39 -2.92 -1.91 7.42
C PHE A 39 -2.76 -2.67 8.72
N ILE A 40 -1.52 -2.83 9.19
CA ILE A 40 -1.18 -3.59 10.39
C ILE A 40 -0.17 -2.82 11.24
N GLY A 41 -0.15 -3.04 12.56
CA GLY A 41 0.80 -2.34 13.44
C GLY A 41 0.70 -0.82 13.28
N ASP A 42 1.86 -0.14 13.19
CA ASP A 42 1.92 1.32 13.00
C ASP A 42 1.38 1.79 11.64
N GLY A 43 1.23 0.87 10.68
CA GLY A 43 0.64 1.18 9.38
C GLY A 43 -0.82 1.60 9.46
N VAL A 44 -1.53 1.35 10.56
CA VAL A 44 -2.92 1.80 10.75
C VAL A 44 -3.08 3.32 10.77
N PHE A 45 -1.98 4.06 10.95
CA PHE A 45 -1.99 5.53 10.94
C PHE A 45 -1.91 6.15 9.55
N GLN A 46 -1.69 5.34 8.52
CA GLN A 46 -1.52 5.81 7.14
C GLN A 46 -2.84 6.03 6.41
#